data_AF-A0A3S0DFU2-F1
#
_entry.id   AF-A0A3S0DFU2-F1
#
_cell.length_a   1.000
_cell.length_b   1.000
_cell.length_c   1.000
_cell.angle_alpha   90.00
_cell.angle_beta   90.00
_cell.angle_gamma   90.00
#
_symmetry.space_group_name_H-M   'P 1'
#
loop_
_entity.id
_entity.type
_entity.pdbx_description
1 polymer ?
#
loop_
_entity_poly.entity_id
_entity_poly.type
_entity_poly.pdbx_seq_one_letter_code
_entity_poly.pdbx_strand_id
1 'polypeptide(L)'
;MSDSLSASQHRTQRLYDRLFQYSTQFFAFLVLALLAGIIGSLIHGAMPSIKAFGFGFVFTADWDPVTEKFGALIPIYGTLVTSVIALLIAIPVSFGIAMFLTELAPAWLRRPLGIAVELLAGIPSIIYGMWGLFIFAPFFSQNVQPWLN
;
A
#
# COMPACT_ATOMS: atom_id res chain seq x y z
N MET A 1 0.04 55.29 17.06
CA MET A 1 -1.16 54.51 16.63
C MET A 1 -0.78 53.32 15.73
N SER A 2 0.27 53.42 14.90
CA SER A 2 0.80 52.31 14.07
C SER A 2 1.46 51.18 14.88
N ASP A 3 2.22 51.52 15.93
CA ASP A 3 3.03 50.53 16.67
C ASP A 3 2.18 49.56 17.52
N SER A 4 0.99 49.99 17.96
CA SER A 4 0.05 49.14 18.71
C SER A 4 -0.67 48.10 17.84
N LEU A 5 -0.80 48.36 16.53
CA LEU A 5 -1.40 47.41 15.58
C LEU A 5 -0.39 46.34 15.14
N SER A 6 0.89 46.67 15.04
CA SER A 6 1.96 45.71 14.74
C SER A 6 2.19 44.72 15.90
N ALA A 7 2.17 45.20 17.15
CA ALA A 7 2.38 44.34 18.33
C ALA A 7 1.27 43.29 18.53
N SER A 8 0.01 43.61 18.18
CA SER A 8 -1.12 42.66 18.27
C SER A 8 -1.07 41.61 17.17
N GLN A 9 -0.69 41.99 15.95
CA GLN A 9 -0.50 41.06 14.83
C GLN A 9 0.57 40.00 15.13
N HIS A 10 1.70 40.38 15.72
CA HIS A 10 2.76 39.45 16.10
C HIS A 10 2.36 38.47 17.22
N ARG A 11 1.47 38.86 18.14
CA ARG A 11 1.02 37.98 19.23
C ARG A 11 0.05 36.90 18.74
N THR A 12 -0.85 37.27 17.83
CA THR A 12 -1.82 36.35 17.21
C THR A 12 -1.11 35.36 16.28
N GLN A 13 -0.11 35.81 15.50
CA GLN A 13 0.72 34.92 14.68
C GLN A 13 1.47 33.87 15.54
N ARG A 14 2.08 34.27 16.65
CA ARG A 14 2.77 33.33 17.56
C ARG A 14 1.84 32.28 18.19
N LEU A 15 0.55 32.61 18.39
CA LEU A 15 -0.45 31.64 18.87
C LEU A 15 -0.80 30.64 17.78
N TYR A 16 -1.01 31.10 16.55
CA TYR A 16 -1.26 30.22 15.41
C TYR A 16 -0.06 29.31 15.11
N ASP A 17 1.17 29.83 15.16
CA ASP A 17 2.38 29.04 14.96
C ASP A 17 2.52 27.94 16.02
N ARG A 18 2.25 28.27 17.29
CA ARG A 18 2.28 27.28 18.38
C ARG A 18 1.17 26.24 18.26
N LEU A 19 -0.05 26.67 17.94
CA LEU A 19 -1.18 25.76 17.73
C LEU A 19 -0.89 24.80 16.59
N PHE A 20 -0.35 25.31 15.48
CA PHE A 20 0.07 24.51 14.34
C PHE A 20 1.16 23.51 14.75
N GLN A 21 2.22 23.98 15.42
CA GLN A 21 3.32 23.12 15.87
C GLN A 21 2.83 21.99 16.78
N TYR A 22 2.00 22.28 17.79
CA TYR A 22 1.44 21.26 18.67
C TYR A 22 0.50 20.31 17.95
N SER A 23 -0.28 20.79 16.99
CA SER A 23 -1.17 19.93 16.20
C SER A 23 -0.37 18.96 15.35
N THR A 24 0.62 19.46 14.59
CA THR A 24 1.50 18.61 13.77
C THR A 24 2.27 17.61 14.63
N GLN A 25 2.78 18.04 15.79
CA GLN A 25 3.48 17.15 16.72
C GLN A 25 2.56 16.07 17.29
N PHE A 26 1.32 16.43 17.66
CA PHE A 26 0.30 15.48 18.10
C PHE A 26 0.02 14.43 17.00
N PHE A 27 -0.21 14.85 15.76
CA PHE A 27 -0.43 13.92 14.65
C PHE A 27 0.78 13.03 14.37
N ALA A 28 2.00 13.57 14.48
CA ALA A 28 3.21 12.76 14.33
C ALA A 28 3.29 11.66 15.40
N PHE A 29 3.05 11.99 16.68
CA PHE A 29 3.00 10.99 17.74
C PHE A 29 1.82 10.03 17.62
N LEU A 30 0.66 10.50 17.15
CA LEU A 30 -0.50 9.66 16.91
C LEU A 30 -0.21 8.61 15.83
N VAL A 31 0.42 9.00 14.71
CA VAL A 31 0.82 8.06 13.66
C VAL A 31 1.80 7.02 14.20
N LEU A 32 2.80 7.44 14.98
CA LEU A 32 3.74 6.50 15.61
C LEU A 32 3.05 5.55 16.58
N ALA A 33 2.12 6.05 17.40
CA ALA A 33 1.34 5.25 18.34
C ALA A 33 0.43 4.25 17.60
N LEU A 34 -0.19 4.66 16.49
CA LEU A 34 -0.99 3.77 15.64
C LEU A 34 -0.12 2.68 15.01
N LEU A 35 1.06 3.02 14.49
CA LEU A 35 2.01 2.04 13.96
C LEU A 35 2.43 1.03 15.04
N ALA A 36 2.77 1.50 16.24
CA ALA A 36 3.08 0.63 17.37
C ALA A 36 1.88 -0.26 17.75
N GLY A 37 0.66 0.28 17.72
CA GLY A 37 -0.57 -0.47 17.94
C GLY A 37 -0.83 -1.54 16.89
N ILE A 38 -0.58 -1.24 15.60
CA ILE A 38 -0.67 -2.22 14.51
C ILE A 38 0.34 -3.34 14.71
N ILE A 39 1.61 -3.01 15.01
CA ILE A 39 2.65 -4.01 15.31
C ILE A 39 2.24 -4.88 16.50
N GLY A 40 1.75 -4.27 17.58
CA GLY A 40 1.26 -5.00 18.76
C GLY A 40 0.09 -5.93 18.44
N SER A 41 -0.87 -5.47 17.63
CA SER A 41 -2.01 -6.26 17.16
C SER A 41 -1.58 -7.46 16.32
N LEU A 42 -0.62 -7.27 15.41
CA LEU A 42 -0.06 -8.35 14.59
C LEU A 42 0.66 -9.40 15.44
N ILE A 43 1.46 -8.97 16.43
CA ILE A 43 2.14 -9.89 17.35
C ILE A 43 1.11 -10.68 18.18
N HIS A 44 0.08 -9.99 18.68
CA HIS A 44 -0.99 -10.64 19.44
C HIS A 44 -1.75 -11.68 18.59
N GLY A 45 -2.10 -11.33 17.36
CA GLY A 45 -2.79 -12.23 16.42
C GLY A 45 -1.92 -13.41 15.96
N ALA A 46 -0.60 -13.24 15.85
CA ALA A 46 0.32 -14.31 15.46
C ALA A 46 0.68 -15.27 16.60
N MET A 47 0.49 -14.87 17.86
CA MET A 47 0.91 -15.62 19.05
C MET A 47 0.34 -17.05 19.12
N PRO A 48 -0.95 -17.33 18.84
CA PRO A 48 -1.49 -18.69 18.88
C PRO A 48 -0.78 -19.63 17.90
N SER A 49 -0.49 -19.15 16.69
CA SER A 49 0.21 -19.91 15.65
C SER A 49 1.64 -20.26 16.07
N ILE A 50 2.37 -19.30 16.63
CA ILE A 50 3.74 -19.51 17.13
C ILE A 50 3.74 -20.49 18.31
N LYS A 51 2.75 -20.42 19.21
CA LYS A 51 2.63 -21.36 20.33
C LYS A 51 2.29 -22.79 19.88
N ALA A 52 1.46 -22.94 18.85
CA ALA A 52 1.05 -24.24 18.34
C ALA A 52 2.15 -24.93 17.50
N PHE A 53 2.86 -24.18 16.67
CA PHE A 53 3.79 -24.73 15.65
C PHE A 53 5.26 -24.39 15.91
N GLY A 54 5.56 -23.56 16.92
CA GLY A 54 6.91 -23.07 17.20
C GLY A 54 7.43 -22.11 16.12
N PHE A 55 8.70 -21.73 16.24
CA PHE A 55 9.37 -20.87 15.24
C PHE A 55 9.64 -21.60 13.91
N GLY A 56 9.64 -22.94 13.91
CA GLY A 56 9.82 -23.76 12.70
C GLY A 56 8.70 -23.54 11.67
N PHE A 57 7.51 -23.16 12.12
CA PHE A 57 6.35 -22.78 11.30
C PHE A 57 6.67 -21.87 10.10
N VAL A 58 7.58 -20.91 10.30
CA VAL A 58 7.97 -19.91 9.29
C VAL A 58 8.69 -20.55 8.10
N PHE A 59 9.40 -21.66 8.35
CA PHE A 59 10.20 -22.36 7.34
C PHE A 59 9.53 -23.66 6.85
N THR A 60 8.41 -24.04 7.43
CA THR A 60 7.66 -25.23 7.02
C THR A 60 6.78 -24.92 5.81
N ALA A 61 6.88 -25.74 4.78
CA ALA A 61 6.02 -25.68 3.59
C ALA A 61 4.75 -26.54 3.72
N ASP A 62 4.70 -27.46 4.68
CA ASP A 62 3.56 -28.36 4.84
C ASP A 62 2.27 -27.59 5.12
N TRP A 63 1.24 -27.87 4.32
CA TRP A 63 -0.10 -27.36 4.52
C TRP A 63 -1.08 -28.52 4.45
N ASP A 64 -1.43 -29.06 5.62
CA ASP A 64 -2.35 -30.17 5.78
C ASP A 64 -3.49 -29.78 6.74
N PRO A 65 -4.65 -29.35 6.20
CA PRO A 65 -5.82 -29.00 6.98
C PRO A 65 -6.45 -30.19 7.72
N VAL A 66 -6.20 -31.43 7.28
CA VAL A 66 -6.77 -32.63 7.89
C VAL A 66 -6.05 -32.96 9.19
N THR A 67 -4.72 -32.78 9.23
CA THR A 67 -3.91 -33.00 10.43
C THR A 67 -3.63 -31.72 11.22
N GLU A 68 -4.30 -30.61 10.88
CA GLU A 68 -4.11 -29.29 11.48
C GLU A 68 -2.65 -28.80 11.46
N LYS A 69 -1.87 -29.20 10.46
CA LYS A 69 -0.48 -28.78 10.27
C LYS A 69 -0.43 -27.67 9.23
N PHE A 70 -0.10 -26.48 9.67
CA PHE A 70 0.04 -25.32 8.80
C PHE A 70 1.48 -24.84 8.81
N GLY A 71 1.99 -24.47 7.64
CA GLY A 71 3.29 -23.86 7.45
C GLY A 71 3.14 -22.50 6.78
N ALA A 72 3.95 -21.52 7.19
CA ALA A 72 3.90 -20.17 6.64
C ALA A 72 4.82 -19.96 5.43
N LEU A 73 5.68 -20.93 5.08
CA LEU A 73 6.68 -20.71 4.02
C LEU A 73 6.02 -20.42 2.67
N ILE A 74 4.99 -21.20 2.29
CA ILE A 74 4.28 -21.05 1.01
C ILE A 74 3.65 -19.65 0.87
N PRO A 75 2.81 -19.17 1.81
CA PRO A 75 2.22 -17.83 1.67
C PRO A 75 3.25 -16.71 1.74
N ILE A 76 4.32 -16.84 2.54
CA ILE A 76 5.42 -15.86 2.58
C ILE A 76 6.13 -15.81 1.22
N TYR A 77 6.56 -16.97 0.72
CA TYR A 77 7.26 -17.07 -0.56
C TYR A 77 6.39 -16.55 -1.71
N GLY A 78 5.12 -16.97 -1.77
CA GLY A 78 4.16 -16.49 -2.76
C GLY A 78 4.01 -14.98 -2.74
N THR A 79 3.87 -14.38 -1.55
CA THR A 79 3.78 -12.92 -1.40
C THR A 79 5.06 -12.21 -1.86
N LEU A 80 6.24 -12.74 -1.51
CA LEU A 80 7.51 -12.14 -1.90
C LEU A 80 7.72 -12.20 -3.42
N VAL A 81 7.54 -13.38 -4.03
CA VAL A 81 7.73 -13.57 -5.47
C VAL A 81 6.74 -12.72 -6.27
N THR A 82 5.45 -12.74 -5.89
CA THR A 82 4.44 -11.92 -6.57
C THR A 82 4.71 -10.43 -6.41
N SER A 83 5.12 -9.96 -5.22
CA SER A 83 5.48 -8.56 -5.00
C SER A 83 6.70 -8.14 -5.82
N VAL A 84 7.73 -8.98 -5.90
CA VAL A 84 8.93 -8.71 -6.70
C VAL A 84 8.57 -8.61 -8.18
N ILE A 85 7.82 -9.57 -8.72
CA ILE A 85 7.38 -9.53 -10.12
C ILE A 85 6.53 -8.27 -10.37
N ALA A 86 5.60 -7.96 -9.47
CA ALA A 86 4.77 -6.77 -9.58
C ALA A 86 5.61 -5.48 -9.60
N LEU A 87 6.60 -5.35 -8.71
CA LEU A 87 7.50 -4.20 -8.68
C LEU A 87 8.38 -4.10 -9.92
N LEU A 88 8.94 -5.22 -10.40
CA LEU A 88 9.76 -5.27 -11.60
C LEU A 88 9.02 -4.78 -12.84
N ILE A 89 7.70 -5.00 -12.91
CA ILE A 89 6.86 -4.53 -14.02
C ILE A 89 6.37 -3.10 -13.76
N ALA A 90 5.86 -2.83 -12.55
CA ALA A 90 5.22 -1.56 -12.23
C ALA A 90 6.22 -0.39 -12.28
N ILE A 91 7.42 -0.56 -11.74
CA ILE A 91 8.43 0.51 -11.69
C ILE A 91 8.76 1.05 -13.09
N PRO A 92 9.25 0.25 -14.06
CA PRO A 92 9.60 0.78 -15.38
C PRO A 92 8.39 1.36 -16.12
N VAL A 93 7.20 0.76 -15.97
CA VAL A 93 5.97 1.28 -16.58
C VAL A 93 5.59 2.63 -15.97
N SER A 94 5.63 2.78 -14.65
CA SER A 94 5.35 4.04 -13.96
C SER A 94 6.34 5.13 -14.36
N PHE A 95 7.64 4.83 -14.47
CA PHE A 95 8.63 5.77 -14.97
C PHE A 95 8.36 6.17 -16.43
N GLY A 96 8.01 5.21 -17.28
CA GLY A 96 7.65 5.48 -18.68
C GLY A 96 6.44 6.41 -18.82
N ILE A 97 5.38 6.16 -18.05
CA ILE A 97 4.18 7.02 -18.03
C ILE A 97 4.51 8.41 -17.49
N ALA A 98 5.28 8.49 -16.40
CA ALA A 98 5.67 9.77 -15.81
C ALA A 98 6.48 10.62 -16.81
N MET A 99 7.54 10.05 -17.38
CA MET A 99 8.37 10.72 -18.40
C MET A 99 7.57 11.12 -19.63
N PHE A 100 6.68 10.26 -20.11
CA PHE A 100 5.83 10.59 -21.24
C PHE A 100 4.93 11.79 -20.92
N LEU A 101 4.26 11.80 -19.77
CA LEU A 101 3.36 12.89 -19.40
C LEU A 101 4.07 14.22 -19.11
N THR A 102 5.31 14.18 -18.62
CA THR A 102 6.07 15.39 -18.30
C THR A 102 6.78 15.98 -19.51
N GLU A 103 7.42 15.14 -20.34
CA GLU A 103 8.37 15.60 -21.36
C GLU A 103 7.87 15.41 -22.80
N LEU A 104 7.07 14.37 -23.08
CA LEU A 104 6.76 13.96 -24.45
C LEU A 104 5.30 14.24 -24.86
N ALA A 105 4.38 14.30 -23.90
CA ALA A 105 2.96 14.38 -24.16
C ALA A 105 2.56 15.76 -24.71
N PRO A 106 1.82 15.82 -25.83
CA PRO A 106 1.31 17.08 -26.34
C PRO A 106 0.32 17.70 -25.34
N ALA A 107 0.26 19.04 -25.30
CA ALA A 107 -0.45 19.80 -24.27
C ALA A 107 -1.94 19.40 -24.10
N TRP A 108 -2.60 18.99 -25.19
CA TRP A 108 -4.00 18.56 -25.18
C TRP A 108 -4.21 17.15 -24.60
N LEU A 109 -3.19 16.28 -24.63
CA LEU A 109 -3.28 14.88 -24.19
C LEU A 109 -2.84 14.69 -22.73
N ARG A 110 -1.95 15.56 -22.24
CA ARG A 110 -1.42 15.50 -20.86
C ARG A 110 -2.53 15.48 -19.81
N ARG A 111 -3.55 16.33 -19.96
CA ARG A 111 -4.65 16.47 -18.98
C ARG A 111 -5.59 15.26 -18.97
N PRO A 112 -6.14 14.78 -20.11
CA PRO A 112 -6.95 13.57 -20.13
C PRO A 112 -6.22 12.32 -19.59
N LEU A 113 -4.95 12.12 -19.97
CA LEU A 113 -4.20 10.96 -19.49
C LEU A 113 -3.87 11.04 -18.00
N GLY A 114 -3.51 12.23 -17.49
CA GLY A 114 -3.30 12.42 -16.06
C GLY A 114 -4.56 12.07 -15.25
N ILE A 115 -5.72 12.56 -15.70
CA ILE A 115 -7.01 12.21 -15.09
C ILE A 115 -7.26 10.70 -15.16
N ALA A 116 -7.01 10.05 -16.29
CA ALA A 116 -7.19 8.60 -16.42
C ALA A 116 -6.33 7.80 -15.43
N VAL A 117 -5.07 8.22 -15.22
CA VAL A 117 -4.16 7.60 -14.23
C VAL A 117 -4.66 7.82 -12.80
N GLU A 118 -5.07 9.05 -12.47
CA GLU A 118 -5.65 9.37 -11.16
C GLU A 118 -6.93 8.58 -10.89
N LEU A 119 -7.81 8.46 -11.89
CA LEU A 119 -9.03 7.66 -11.80
C LEU A 119 -8.71 6.17 -11.62
N LEU A 120 -7.73 5.63 -12.34
CA LEU A 120 -7.28 4.25 -12.20
C LEU A 120 -6.77 3.96 -10.78
N ALA A 121 -6.04 4.91 -10.18
CA ALA A 121 -5.57 4.82 -8.80
C ALA A 121 -6.71 4.92 -7.77
N GLY A 122 -7.82 5.59 -8.11
CA GLY A 122 -9.00 5.73 -7.27
C GLY A 122 -9.95 4.53 -7.29
N ILE A 123 -9.76 3.55 -8.19
CA ILE A 123 -10.61 2.36 -8.26
C ILE A 123 -10.38 1.50 -6.99
N PRO A 124 -11.44 1.09 -6.27
CA PRO A 124 -11.31 0.22 -5.11
C PRO A 124 -10.63 -1.12 -5.46
N SER A 125 -9.73 -1.58 -4.59
CA SER A 125 -8.98 -2.82 -4.81
C SER A 125 -9.87 -4.06 -5.03
N ILE A 126 -11.06 -4.09 -4.43
CA ILE A 126 -12.04 -5.18 -4.60
C ILE A 126 -12.52 -5.32 -6.05
N ILE A 127 -12.60 -4.23 -6.80
CA ILE A 127 -13.04 -4.25 -8.20
C ILE A 127 -11.99 -4.97 -9.05
N TYR A 128 -10.70 -4.65 -8.85
CA TYR A 128 -9.62 -5.35 -9.53
C TYR A 128 -9.56 -6.84 -9.14
N GLY A 129 -9.83 -7.16 -7.87
CA GLY A 129 -9.93 -8.54 -7.41
C GLY A 129 -11.05 -9.32 -8.11
N MET A 130 -12.26 -8.75 -8.17
CA MET A 130 -13.39 -9.37 -8.87
C MET A 130 -13.17 -9.48 -10.38
N TRP A 131 -12.58 -8.45 -11.01
CA TRP A 131 -12.19 -8.51 -12.42
C TRP A 131 -11.17 -9.64 -12.66
N GLY A 132 -10.20 -9.79 -11.77
CA GLY A 132 -9.23 -10.87 -11.79
C GLY A 132 -9.90 -12.25 -11.75
N LEU A 133 -10.90 -12.43 -10.88
CA LEU A 133 -11.62 -13.69 -10.72
C LEU A 133 -12.58 -13.98 -11.89
N PHE A 134 -13.37 -13.00 -12.33
CA PHE A 134 -14.44 -13.22 -13.31
C PHE A 134 -13.99 -13.09 -14.76
N ILE A 135 -12.93 -12.35 -15.05
CA ILE A 135 -12.46 -12.07 -16.41
C ILE A 135 -11.09 -12.69 -16.64
N PHE A 136 -10.11 -12.35 -15.81
CA PHE A 136 -8.74 -12.80 -16.03
C PHE A 136 -8.57 -14.31 -15.81
N ALA A 137 -9.10 -14.88 -14.73
CA ALA A 137 -8.92 -16.31 -14.44
C ALA A 137 -9.54 -17.24 -15.52
N PRO A 138 -10.78 -17.01 -16.00
CA PRO A 138 -11.32 -17.78 -17.12
C PRO A 138 -10.51 -17.58 -18.42
N PHE A 139 -10.12 -16.34 -18.72
CA PHE A 139 -9.30 -16.04 -19.89
C PHE A 139 -7.95 -16.78 -19.85
N PHE A 140 -7.26 -16.74 -18.71
CA PHE A 140 -5.98 -17.41 -18.52
C PHE A 140 -6.12 -18.93 -18.62
N SER A 141 -7.13 -19.51 -17.97
CA SER A 141 -7.36 -20.96 -17.99
C SER A 141 -7.70 -21.49 -19.39
N GLN A 142 -8.44 -20.73 -20.19
CA GLN A 142 -8.84 -21.16 -21.54
C GLN A 142 -7.77 -20.91 -22.61
N ASN A 143 -7.00 -19.83 -22.49
CA ASN A 143 -6.10 -19.39 -23.57
C ASN A 143 -4.62 -19.60 -23.27
N VAL A 144 -4.20 -19.53 -22.01
CA VAL A 144 -2.77 -19.57 -21.63
C VAL A 144 -2.41 -20.92 -21.03
N GLN A 145 -3.21 -21.43 -20.09
CA GLN A 145 -2.95 -22.70 -19.42
C GLN A 145 -2.77 -23.91 -20.37
N PRO A 146 -3.53 -24.04 -21.49
CA PRO A 146 -3.34 -25.17 -22.41
C PRO A 146 -1.98 -25.17 -23.13
N TRP A 147 -1.29 -24.03 -23.20
CA TRP A 147 0.04 -23.92 -23.80
C TRP A 147 1.17 -24.20 -22.81
N LEU A 148 0.86 -24.26 -21.52
CA LEU A 148 1.82 -24.50 -20.43
C LEU A 148 1.83 -25.97 -19.96
N ASN A 149 0.89 -26.79 -20.45
CA ASN A 149 0.75 -28.22 -20.15
C ASN A 149 1.24 -29.09 -21.31
#